data_AF-V9L279-F1
#
_entry.id   AF-V9L279-F1
#
_cell.length_a   1.000
_cell.length_b   1.000
_cell.length_c   1.000
_cell.angle_alpha   90.00
_cell.angle_beta   90.00
_cell.angle_gamma   90.00
#
_symmetry.space_group_name_H-M   'P 1'
#
loop_
_entity.id
_entity.type
_entity.pdbx_description
1 polymer ?
#
loop_
_entity_poly.entity_id
_entity_poly.type
_entity_poly.pdbx_seq_one_letter_code
_entity_poly.pdbx_strand_id
1 'polypeptide(L)' 'MLCAGDKNGNDACEGDSGGPLICNNKYSGITSFGIGCGKAKYPGIYTALTNKYLDWIKKITAPVSKPDY' A
#
# COMPACT_ATOMS: atom_id res chain seq x y z
N MET A 1 4.91 -3.52 7.78
CA MET A 1 3.43 -3.46 7.64
C MET A 1 2.92 -2.22 8.35
N LEU A 2 1.72 -1.77 8.02
CA LEU A 2 0.98 -0.73 8.72
C LEU A 2 -0.49 -1.14 8.83
N CYS A 3 -1.22 -0.58 9.80
CA CYS A 3 -2.66 -0.78 9.96
C CYS A 3 -3.39 0.50 9.57
N ALA A 4 -4.52 0.37 8.87
CA ALA A 4 -5.39 1.52 8.57
C ALA A 4 -6.86 1.11 8.58
N GLY A 5 -7.68 1.96 9.19
CA GLY A 5 -9.12 1.84 9.29
C GLY A 5 -9.66 3.00 10.13
N ASP A 6 -10.90 3.43 9.89
CA ASP A 6 -11.51 4.52 10.66
C ASP A 6 -12.27 4.00 11.90
N LYS A 7 -12.81 4.94 12.70
CA LYS A 7 -13.57 4.62 13.91
C LYS A 7 -14.89 3.88 13.64
N ASN A 8 -15.41 3.99 12.41
CA ASN A 8 -16.62 3.30 11.98
C ASN A 8 -16.30 1.90 11.40
N GLY A 9 -15.02 1.54 11.30
CA GLY A 9 -14.56 0.28 10.73
C GLY A 9 -14.40 0.31 9.21
N ASN A 10 -14.44 1.48 8.58
CA ASN A 10 -14.18 1.58 7.15
C ASN A 10 -12.69 1.33 6.88
N ASP A 11 -12.43 0.33 6.04
CA ASP A 11 -11.14 -0.06 5.51
C ASP A 11 -11.31 -0.72 4.12
N ALA A 12 -10.21 -1.20 3.53
CA ALA A 12 -10.25 -1.96 2.29
C ALA A 12 -11.01 -3.29 2.48
N CYS A 13 -11.77 -3.71 1.47
CA CYS A 13 -12.60 -4.91 1.54
C CYS A 13 -12.22 -5.92 0.44
N GLU A 14 -13.02 -6.97 0.33
CA GLU A 14 -12.89 -8.00 -0.71
C GLU A 14 -12.85 -7.35 -2.10
N GLY A 15 -11.85 -7.75 -2.90
CA GLY A 15 -11.60 -7.20 -4.23
C GLY A 15 -10.57 -6.07 -4.29
N ASP A 16 -10.22 -5.43 -3.17
CA ASP A 16 -9.24 -4.34 -3.12
C ASP A 16 -7.79 -4.81 -2.93
N SER A 17 -7.54 -6.14 -2.91
CA SER A 17 -6.22 -6.71 -2.65
C SER A 17 -5.17 -6.24 -3.66
N GLY A 18 -4.02 -5.76 -3.17
CA GLY A 18 -3.00 -5.13 -4.00
C GLY A 18 -3.28 -3.66 -4.36
N GLY A 19 -4.44 -3.11 -3.99
CA GLY A 19 -4.79 -1.71 -4.19
C GLY A 19 -3.98 -0.74 -3.32
N PRO A 20 -3.98 0.57 -3.65
CA PRO A 20 -3.20 1.57 -2.92
C PRO A 20 -3.91 2.08 -1.66
N LEU A 21 -3.14 2.28 -0.59
CA LEU A 21 -3.52 3.17 0.52
C LEU A 21 -2.93 4.56 0.26
N ILE A 22 -3.78 5.57 0.14
CA ILE A 22 -3.39 6.97 -0.11
C ILE A 22 -3.71 7.82 1.12
N CYS A 23 -2.72 8.56 1.61
CA CYS A 23 -2.87 9.52 2.71
C CYS A 23 -2.27 10.86 2.28
N ASN A 24 -3.04 11.96 2.39
CA ASN A 24 -2.62 13.29 1.96
C ASN A 24 -2.01 13.30 0.54
N ASN A 25 -2.70 12.65 -0.40
CA ASN A 25 -2.28 12.50 -1.80
C ASN A 25 -0.93 11.76 -2.00
N LYS A 26 -0.47 10.99 -1.00
CA LYS A 26 0.75 10.17 -1.09
C LYS A 26 0.44 8.69 -0.88
N TYR A 27 1.00 7.85 -1.75
CA TYR A 27 0.99 6.41 -1.59
C TYR A 27 1.73 6.02 -0.31
N SER A 28 1.01 5.42 0.63
CA SER A 28 1.50 5.09 1.96
C SER A 28 1.61 3.58 2.19
N GLY A 29 0.79 2.80 1.48
CA GLY A 29 0.83 1.35 1.55
C GLY A 29 0.11 0.65 0.42
N ILE A 30 0.16 -0.68 0.45
CA ILE A 30 -0.52 -1.58 -0.49
C ILE A 30 -1.40 -2.52 0.32
N THR A 31 -2.66 -2.66 -0.04
CA THR A 31 -3.63 -3.56 0.62
C THR A 31 -3.10 -4.99 0.64
N SER A 32 -3.09 -5.62 1.81
CA SER A 32 -2.56 -6.96 1.99
C SER A 32 -3.63 -7.95 2.49
N PHE A 33 -4.07 -7.83 3.74
CA PHE A 33 -5.09 -8.72 4.32
C PHE A 33 -5.81 -8.06 5.51
N GLY A 34 -6.87 -8.68 6.00
CA GLY A 34 -7.66 -8.20 7.14
C GLY A 34 -8.57 -9.30 7.69
N ILE A 35 -9.38 -9.00 8.70
CA ILE A 35 -10.32 -9.98 9.31
C ILE A 35 -11.77 -9.58 9.00
N GLY A 36 -12.20 -9.83 7.76
CA GLY A 36 -13.47 -9.34 7.24
C GLY A 36 -13.52 -7.82 7.13
N CYS A 37 -14.57 -7.28 6.52
CA CYS A 37 -14.70 -5.85 6.27
C CYS A 37 -15.54 -5.14 7.34
N GLY A 38 -15.34 -3.84 7.52
CA GLY A 38 -16.26 -3.03 8.31
C GLY A 38 -16.11 -3.21 9.83
N LYS A 39 -14.98 -3.74 10.31
CA LYS A 39 -14.78 -4.07 11.72
C LYS A 39 -13.86 -3.08 12.41
N ALA A 40 -14.42 -2.12 13.14
CA ALA A 40 -13.68 -1.06 13.83
C ALA A 40 -12.54 -1.54 14.75
N LYS A 41 -12.63 -2.75 15.32
CA LYS A 41 -11.57 -3.34 16.16
C LYS A 41 -10.50 -4.13 15.38
N TYR A 42 -10.72 -4.36 14.09
CA TYR A 42 -9.89 -5.17 13.21
C TYR A 42 -9.58 -4.40 11.93
N PRO A 43 -8.70 -3.38 11.98
CA PRO A 43 -8.35 -2.60 10.81
C PRO A 43 -7.61 -3.45 9.77
N GLY A 44 -7.78 -3.10 8.50
CA GLY A 44 -7.00 -3.63 7.40
C GLY A 44 -5.49 -3.50 7.61
N ILE A 45 -4.76 -4.50 7.14
CA ILE A 45 -3.30 -4.59 7.20
C ILE A 45 -2.73 -4.35 5.81
N TYR A 46 -1.75 -3.46 5.73
CA TYR A 46 -1.14 -3.00 4.49
C TYR A 46 0.37 -3.20 4.55
N THR A 47 0.96 -3.50 3.40
CA THR A 47 2.41 -3.38 3.23
C THR A 47 2.78 -1.90 3.26
N ALA A 48 3.65 -1.51 4.19
CA ALA A 48 4.08 -0.12 4.30
C ALA A 48 5.08 0.23 3.19
N LEU A 49 4.83 1.32 2.45
CA LEU A 49 5.76 1.82 1.44
C LEU A 49 6.93 2.57 2.10
N THR A 50 7.87 1.79 2.64
CA THR A 50 9.11 2.30 3.24
C THR A 50 10.10 2.79 2.18
N ASN A 51 11.09 3.58 2.60
CA ASN A 51 12.19 4.02 1.71
C ASN A 51 12.86 2.84 1.01
N LYS A 52 13.05 1.70 1.69
CA LYS A 52 13.60 0.48 1.09
C LYS A 52 12.80 0.00 -0.12
N TYR A 53 11.47 0.01 -0.03
CA TYR A 53 10.61 -0.38 -1.15
C TYR A 53 10.61 0.68 -2.25
N LEU A 54 10.58 1.97 -1.89
CA LEU A 54 10.64 3.06 -2.86
C LEU A 54 11.95 3.04 -3.66
N ASP A 55 13.07 2.78 -3.01
CA ASP A 55 14.38 2.67 -3.67
C ASP A 55 14.43 1.46 -4.61
N TRP A 56 13.87 0.32 -4.18
CA TRP A 56 13.72 -0.85 -5.05
C TRP A 56 12.84 -0.55 -6.26
N ILE A 57 11.66 0.06 -6.08
CA ILE A 57 10.76 0.43 -7.18
C ILE A 57 11.51 1.35 -8.16
N LYS A 58 12.11 2.43 -7.67
CA LYS A 58 12.89 3.37 -8.50
C LYS A 58 13.99 2.67 -9.28
N LYS A 59 14.70 1.73 -8.68
CA LYS A 59 15.77 0.96 -9.35
C LYS A 59 15.22 0.12 -10.51
N ILE A 60 14.04 -0.47 -10.35
CA ILE A 60 13.42 -1.34 -11.37
C ILE A 60 12.71 -0.53 -12.46
N THR A 61 12.12 0.61 -12.11
CA THR A 61 11.37 1.46 -13.05
C THR A 61 12.20 2.59 -13.63
N ALA A 62 13.46 2.74 -13.23
CA ALA A 62 14.36 3.71 -13.84
C ALA A 62 14.40 3.47 -15.35
N PRO A 63 14.41 4.54 -16.17
CA PRO A 63 14.63 4.38 -17.59
C PRO A 63 15.94 3.62 -17.78
N VAL A 64 15.92 2.57 -18.62
CA VAL A 64 17.17 1.97 -19.09
C VAL A 64 17.93 3.11 -19.74
N SER A 65 19.07 3.49 -19.17
CA SER A 65 19.97 4.46 -19.79
C SER A 65 20.18 4.00 -21.23
N LYS A 66 20.05 4.91 -22.20
CA LYS A 66 20.31 4.59 -23.60
C LYS A 66 21.63 3.83 -23.65
N PRO A 67 21.67 2.63 -24.26
CA PRO A 67 22.92 1.93 -24.38
C PRO A 67 23.87 2.80 -25.21
N ASP A 68 25.09 2.96 -24.69
CA ASP A 68 26.16 3.72 -25.34
C ASP A 68 26.66 2.92 -26.55
N TYR A 69 25.97 3.07 -27.68
CA TYR A 69 26.46 2.74 -29.01
C TYR A 69 25.99 3.76 -30.05
#